data_AF-A0AA39IN74-F1
#
_entry.id   AF-A0AA39IN74-F1
#
_cell.length_a   1.000
_cell.length_b   1.000
_cell.length_c   1.000
_cell.angle_alpha   90.00
_cell.angle_beta   90.00
_cell.angle_gamma   90.00
#
_symmetry.space_group_name_H-M   'P 1'
#
loop_
_entity.id
_entity.type
_entity.pdbx_description
1 polymer ?
#
loop_
_entity_poly.entity_id
_entity_poly.type
_entity_poly.pdbx_seq_one_letter_code
_entity_poly.pdbx_strand_id
1 'polypeptide(L)'
;MSHIMLLEKQMRKPKPEKEHPMEQRQNLLKEAKDLKYSQFQSIYELWCAYFSSLIGDITPDERMIKADYHGCLLIVSDSPCRNLIGRVGIVIHETRRTFQIITKQDRVLTLPKAGASFQFALDGRVFTLFGDAVLQRSFLRGKRLRSRNTVPHLLR
;
A
#
# COMPACT_ATOMS: atom_id res chain seq x y z
N MET A 1 11.17 55.54 17.89
CA MET A 1 10.53 54.67 16.88
C MET A 1 11.50 53.93 15.95
N SER A 2 12.81 54.20 16.02
CA SER A 2 13.84 53.50 15.22
C SER A 2 14.26 52.12 15.75
N HIS A 3 14.07 51.85 17.05
CA HIS A 3 14.53 50.61 17.69
C HIS A 3 13.60 49.40 17.47
N ILE A 4 12.31 49.60 17.17
CA ILE A 4 11.35 48.49 16.94
C ILE A 4 11.62 47.78 15.61
N MET A 5 12.06 48.52 14.58
CA MET A 5 12.34 47.99 13.24
C MET A 5 13.60 47.10 13.16
N LEU A 6 14.46 47.13 14.19
CA LEU A 6 15.70 46.36 14.23
C LEU A 6 15.50 44.94 14.77
N LEU A 7 14.43 44.71 15.55
CA LEU A 7 14.08 43.40 16.11
C LEU A 7 13.31 42.52 15.11
N GLU A 8 12.45 43.10 14.27
CA GLU A 8 11.71 42.36 13.25
C GLU A 8 12.63 41.77 12.16
N LYS A 9 13.75 42.45 11.88
CA LYS A 9 14.76 42.03 10.90
C LYS A 9 15.56 40.80 11.31
N GLN A 10 15.41 40.32 12.56
CA GLN A 10 16.08 39.13 13.10
C GLN A 10 15.17 37.91 13.28
N MET A 11 13.91 37.95 12.82
CA MET A 11 13.12 36.73 12.71
C MET A 11 13.68 35.88 11.56
N ARG A 12 14.54 34.91 11.90
CA ARG A 12 15.02 33.90 10.96
C ARG A 12 13.80 33.25 10.29
N LYS A 13 13.69 33.35 8.95
CA LYS A 13 12.71 32.60 8.19
C LYS A 13 12.80 31.12 8.62
N PRO A 14 11.68 30.46 8.97
CA PRO A 14 11.73 29.05 9.33
C PRO A 14 12.38 28.30 8.17
N LYS A 15 13.41 27.51 8.50
CA LYS A 15 14.06 26.64 7.52
C LYS A 15 12.96 25.72 6.97
N PRO A 16 12.82 25.53 5.64
CA PRO A 16 11.81 24.62 5.12
C PRO A 16 12.00 23.27 5.81
N GLU A 17 10.92 22.78 6.41
CA GLU A 17 10.92 21.51 7.12
C GLU A 17 11.32 20.44 6.11
N LYS A 18 12.56 19.95 6.24
CA LYS A 18 13.05 18.89 5.36
C LYS A 18 12.34 17.62 5.80
N GLU A 19 11.39 17.14 5.01
CA GLU A 19 10.72 15.86 5.25
C GLU A 19 11.77 14.79 5.56
N HIS A 20 11.49 13.96 6.57
CA HIS A 20 12.41 12.91 6.95
C HIS A 20 12.65 12.00 5.72
N PRO A 21 13.87 11.48 5.46
CA PRO A 21 14.15 10.59 4.31
C PRO A 21 13.24 9.36 4.19
N MET A 22 12.49 9.03 5.25
CA MET A 22 11.50 7.95 5.26
C MET A 22 10.12 8.39 4.77
N GLU A 23 9.75 9.66 4.98
CA GLU A 23 8.49 10.27 4.50
C GLU A 23 8.56 10.49 2.99
N GLN A 24 9.72 10.94 2.50
CA GLN A 24 10.00 11.07 1.06
C GLN A 24 9.81 9.75 0.30
N ARG A 25 10.21 8.62 0.90
CA ARG A 25 10.08 7.29 0.27
C ARG A 25 8.68 6.71 0.29
N GLN A 26 7.84 7.12 1.24
CA GLN A 26 6.46 6.61 1.36
C GLN A 26 5.53 7.24 0.32
N ASN A 27 5.89 8.42 -0.18
CA ASN A 27 5.05 9.28 -1.00
C ASN A 27 5.60 9.53 -2.41
N LEU A 28 6.48 8.65 -2.92
CA LEU A 28 7.11 8.79 -4.24
C LEU A 28 6.13 9.13 -5.38
N LEU A 29 4.88 8.67 -5.30
CA LEU A 29 3.87 8.91 -6.33
C LEU A 29 2.89 10.04 -6.01
N LYS A 30 3.05 10.76 -4.88
CA LYS A 30 2.24 11.95 -4.60
C LYS A 30 2.45 13.07 -5.63
N GLU A 31 3.64 13.12 -6.23
CA GLU A 31 4.00 14.14 -7.23
C GLU A 31 3.73 13.71 -8.68
N ALA A 32 3.30 12.47 -8.90
CA ALA A 32 2.98 11.99 -10.25
C ALA A 32 1.61 12.55 -10.68
N LYS A 33 1.63 13.72 -11.33
CA LYS A 33 0.42 14.51 -11.64
C LYS A 33 -0.47 13.92 -12.74
N ASP A 34 0.01 12.94 -13.51
CA ASP A 34 -0.66 12.45 -14.72
C ASP A 34 -0.93 10.93 -14.72
N LEU A 35 -1.06 10.31 -13.54
CA LEU A 35 -1.42 8.88 -13.48
C LEU A 35 -2.90 8.67 -13.76
N LYS A 36 -3.20 7.84 -14.76
CA LYS A 36 -4.57 7.48 -15.15
C LYS A 36 -4.84 6.02 -14.82
N TYR A 37 -6.04 5.73 -14.31
CA TYR A 37 -6.46 4.36 -13.99
C TYR A 37 -6.34 3.43 -15.21
N SER A 38 -6.69 3.93 -16.39
CA SER A 38 -6.64 3.19 -17.66
C SER A 38 -5.24 2.64 -17.99
N GLN A 39 -4.17 3.31 -17.56
CA GLN A 39 -2.80 2.87 -17.80
C GLN A 39 -2.44 1.58 -17.03
N PHE A 40 -3.14 1.30 -15.94
CA PHE A 40 -2.87 0.16 -15.06
C PHE A 40 -3.75 -1.06 -15.35
N GLN A 41 -4.68 -0.95 -16.31
CA GLN A 41 -5.56 -2.05 -16.70
C GLN A 41 -4.78 -3.26 -17.21
N SER A 42 -3.77 -3.04 -18.05
CA SER A 42 -2.91 -4.11 -18.59
C SER A 42 -2.09 -4.80 -17.49
N ILE A 43 -1.67 -4.06 -16.47
CA ILE A 43 -0.93 -4.59 -15.32
C ILE A 43 -1.87 -5.46 -14.47
N TYR A 44 -3.13 -5.06 -14.30
CA TYR A 44 -4.13 -5.88 -13.62
C TYR A 44 -4.40 -7.20 -14.37
N GLU A 45 -4.54 -7.17 -15.68
CA GLU A 45 -4.73 -8.38 -16.50
C GLU A 45 -3.53 -9.34 -16.39
N LEU A 46 -2.31 -8.79 -16.44
CA LEU A 46 -1.09 -9.57 -16.22
C LEU A 46 -1.07 -10.20 -14.81
N TRP A 47 -1.46 -9.42 -13.79
CA TRP A 47 -1.53 -9.90 -12.41
C TRP A 47 -2.57 -11.01 -12.24
N CYS A 48 -3.74 -10.91 -12.89
CA CYS A 48 -4.75 -11.96 -12.88
C CYS A 48 -4.20 -13.29 -13.44
N ALA A 49 -3.52 -13.25 -14.59
CA ALA A 49 -2.91 -14.43 -15.18
C ALA A 49 -1.83 -15.04 -14.26
N TYR A 50 -0.95 -14.19 -13.71
CA TYR A 50 0.06 -14.58 -12.73
C TYR A 50 -0.58 -15.28 -11.52
N PHE A 51 -1.55 -14.63 -10.88
CA PHE A 51 -2.12 -15.10 -9.62
C PHE A 51 -2.93 -16.38 -9.80
N SER A 52 -3.64 -16.51 -10.93
CA SER A 52 -4.34 -17.75 -11.31
C SER A 52 -3.37 -18.92 -11.42
N SER A 53 -2.23 -18.72 -12.08
CA SER A 53 -1.19 -19.76 -12.19
C SER A 53 -0.52 -20.09 -10.86
N LEU A 54 -0.48 -19.15 -9.91
CA LEU A 54 0.17 -19.30 -8.60
C LEU A 54 -0.64 -20.18 -7.65
N ILE A 55 -1.96 -19.98 -7.59
CA ILE A 55 -2.83 -20.65 -6.62
C ILE A 55 -3.14 -22.10 -7.04
N GLY A 56 -3.45 -22.34 -8.32
CA GLY A 56 -3.87 -23.68 -8.77
C GLY A 56 -4.94 -24.31 -7.84
N ASP A 57 -4.78 -25.60 -7.51
CA ASP A 57 -5.67 -26.33 -6.59
C ASP A 57 -5.20 -26.32 -5.12
N ILE A 58 -4.15 -25.58 -4.79
CA ILE A 58 -3.43 -25.70 -3.51
C ILE A 58 -3.97 -24.73 -2.46
N THR A 59 -3.85 -25.12 -1.19
CA THR A 59 -4.12 -24.29 -0.01
C THR A 59 -3.47 -22.90 -0.16
N PRO A 60 -4.25 -21.82 -0.29
CA PRO A 60 -3.77 -20.51 -0.72
C PRO A 60 -2.69 -19.87 0.17
N ASP A 61 -2.62 -20.25 1.45
CA ASP A 61 -2.08 -19.42 2.52
C ASP A 61 -0.59 -19.06 2.35
N GLU A 62 0.31 -20.03 2.15
CA GLU A 62 1.73 -19.73 2.08
C GLU A 62 2.16 -19.02 0.78
N ARG A 63 1.52 -19.38 -0.33
CA ARG A 63 1.82 -18.79 -1.64
C ARG A 63 1.28 -17.37 -1.71
N MET A 64 0.09 -17.11 -1.17
CA MET A 64 -0.47 -15.76 -1.03
C MET A 64 0.46 -14.85 -0.25
N ILE A 65 0.96 -15.29 0.91
CA ILE A 65 1.83 -14.44 1.73
C ILE A 65 3.07 -14.05 0.93
N LYS A 66 3.64 -14.96 0.14
CA LYS A 66 4.86 -14.74 -0.66
C LYS A 66 4.61 -14.04 -2.00
N ALA A 67 3.37 -13.91 -2.44
CA ALA A 67 3.00 -13.36 -3.73
C ALA A 67 3.36 -11.87 -3.87
N ASP A 68 3.50 -11.46 -5.13
CA ASP A 68 3.54 -10.06 -5.51
C ASP A 68 2.10 -9.54 -5.71
N TYR A 69 1.82 -8.34 -5.20
CA TYR A 69 0.51 -7.69 -5.28
C TYR A 69 0.51 -6.42 -6.13
N HIS A 70 1.62 -6.05 -6.78
CA HIS A 70 1.59 -4.99 -7.79
C HIS A 70 0.67 -5.41 -8.95
N GLY A 71 -0.30 -4.56 -9.29
CA GLY A 71 -1.35 -4.88 -10.26
C GLY A 71 -2.62 -5.48 -9.66
N CYS A 72 -2.62 -5.86 -8.38
CA CYS A 72 -3.82 -6.43 -7.76
C CYS A 72 -4.91 -5.36 -7.59
N LEU A 73 -6.15 -5.67 -7.97
CA LEU A 73 -7.32 -4.85 -7.67
C LEU A 73 -7.82 -5.18 -6.25
N LEU A 74 -7.47 -4.34 -5.29
CA LEU A 74 -7.79 -4.54 -3.87
C LEU A 74 -8.92 -3.63 -3.41
N ILE A 75 -9.72 -4.14 -2.47
CA ILE A 75 -10.62 -3.37 -1.61
C ILE A 75 -10.15 -3.44 -0.16
N VAL A 76 -10.25 -2.33 0.58
CA VAL A 76 -10.04 -2.34 2.02
C VAL A 76 -11.30 -2.87 2.72
N SER A 77 -11.22 -4.08 3.25
CA SER A 77 -12.32 -4.71 3.99
C SER A 77 -12.38 -4.24 5.46
N ASP A 78 -11.22 -4.03 6.09
CA ASP A 78 -11.12 -3.55 7.46
C ASP A 78 -9.83 -2.72 7.64
N SER A 79 -9.86 -1.72 8.52
CA SER A 79 -8.71 -0.88 8.82
C SER A 79 -8.93 -0.07 10.11
N PRO A 80 -7.87 0.17 10.91
CA PRO A 80 -7.93 1.13 12.01
C PRO A 80 -8.33 2.54 11.53
N CYS A 81 -7.99 2.87 10.28
CA CYS A 81 -8.36 4.11 9.63
C CYS A 81 -9.69 3.94 8.89
N ARG A 82 -10.82 4.21 9.57
CA ARG A 82 -12.18 4.02 9.02
C ARG A 82 -12.43 4.70 7.65
N ASN A 83 -11.80 5.83 7.38
CA ASN A 83 -11.94 6.55 6.10
C ASN A 83 -11.40 5.78 4.88
N LEU A 84 -10.59 4.76 5.12
CA LEU A 84 -10.00 3.91 4.08
C LEU A 84 -10.86 2.67 3.79
N ILE A 85 -11.78 2.30 4.68
CA ILE A 85 -12.65 1.13 4.49
C ILE A 85 -13.51 1.35 3.23
N GLY A 86 -13.62 0.32 2.40
CA GLY A 86 -14.36 0.36 1.13
C GLY A 86 -13.63 1.07 -0.02
N ARG A 87 -12.40 1.57 0.18
CA ARG A 87 -11.60 2.10 -0.94
C ARG A 87 -11.13 0.97 -1.83
N VAL A 88 -11.31 1.15 -3.14
CA VAL A 88 -10.97 0.17 -4.18
C VAL A 88 -10.00 0.78 -5.17
N GLY A 89 -8.98 0.01 -5.57
CA GLY A 89 -8.05 0.43 -6.61
C GLY A 89 -7.02 -0.62 -6.96
N ILE A 90 -6.33 -0.37 -8.08
CA ILE A 90 -5.22 -1.23 -8.54
C ILE A 90 -3.96 -0.82 -7.77
N VAL A 91 -3.25 -1.77 -7.19
CA VAL A 91 -1.97 -1.52 -6.52
C VAL A 91 -0.93 -1.11 -7.56
N ILE A 92 -0.44 0.12 -7.45
CA ILE A 92 0.60 0.67 -8.34
C ILE A 92 1.99 0.54 -7.72
N HIS A 93 2.07 0.57 -6.40
CA HIS A 93 3.35 0.49 -5.68
C HIS A 93 3.17 -0.13 -4.31
N GLU A 94 4.00 -1.11 -4.00
CA GLU A 94 4.00 -1.81 -2.74
C GLU A 94 5.29 -1.53 -1.96
N THR A 95 5.13 -1.07 -0.72
CA THR A 95 6.24 -0.94 0.22
C THR A 95 6.14 -1.99 1.33
N ARG A 96 7.11 -1.95 2.26
CA ARG A 96 7.06 -2.79 3.47
C ARG A 96 5.78 -2.59 4.27
N ARG A 97 5.26 -1.36 4.35
CA ARG A 97 4.17 -0.99 5.27
C ARG A 97 2.91 -0.50 4.60
N THR A 98 2.97 -0.19 3.30
CA THR A 98 1.86 0.44 2.60
C THR A 98 1.64 -0.19 1.23
N PHE A 99 0.39 -0.13 0.78
CA PHE A 99 0.02 -0.23 -0.62
C PHE A 99 -0.33 1.16 -1.13
N GLN A 100 0.16 1.56 -2.28
CA GLN A 100 -0.37 2.70 -3.01
C GLN A 100 -1.26 2.16 -4.12
N ILE A 101 -2.50 2.63 -4.16
CA ILE A 101 -3.49 2.20 -5.15
C ILE A 101 -3.92 3.38 -6.02
N ILE A 102 -4.24 3.11 -7.29
CA ILE A 102 -4.95 4.05 -8.17
C ILE A 102 -6.44 3.71 -8.17
N THR A 103 -7.27 4.71 -7.86
CA THR A 103 -8.73 4.60 -7.89
C THR A 103 -9.27 4.89 -9.29
N LYS A 104 -10.51 4.50 -9.58
CA LYS A 104 -11.19 4.82 -10.86
C LYS A 104 -11.32 6.33 -11.11
N GLN A 105 -11.16 7.16 -10.09
CA GLN A 105 -11.18 8.62 -10.18
C GLN A 105 -9.78 9.22 -10.46
N ASP A 106 -8.82 8.42 -10.93
CA ASP A 106 -7.43 8.82 -11.20
C ASP A 106 -6.72 9.39 -9.95
N ARG A 107 -7.12 8.96 -8.76
CA ARG A 107 -6.48 9.38 -7.50
C ARG A 107 -5.66 8.26 -6.92
N VAL A 108 -4.44 8.59 -6.51
CA VAL A 108 -3.56 7.70 -5.75
C VAL A 108 -3.90 7.77 -4.26
N LEU A 109 -4.14 6.62 -3.63
CA LEU A 109 -4.35 6.50 -2.20
C LEU A 109 -3.26 5.61 -1.58
N THR A 110 -2.73 6.03 -0.43
CA THR A 110 -1.80 5.22 0.35
C THR A 110 -2.55 4.50 1.47
N LEU A 111 -2.53 3.18 1.43
CA LEU A 111 -3.18 2.27 2.37
C LEU A 111 -2.14 1.66 3.33
N PRO A 112 -2.21 1.92 4.64
CA PRO A 112 -1.38 1.24 5.63
C PRO A 112 -1.76 -0.23 5.76
N LYS A 113 -0.77 -1.11 5.83
CA LYS A 113 -0.95 -2.57 5.99
C LYS A 113 -1.19 -2.97 7.45
N ALA A 114 -0.59 -2.27 8.40
CA ALA A 114 -0.65 -2.66 9.81
C ALA A 114 -2.10 -2.61 10.33
N GLY A 115 -2.60 -3.73 10.84
CA GLY A 115 -3.96 -3.90 11.33
C GLY A 115 -5.08 -3.80 10.28
N ALA A 116 -4.74 -3.70 8.98
CA ALA A 116 -5.72 -3.62 7.91
C ALA A 116 -5.91 -4.97 7.21
N SER A 117 -7.11 -5.22 6.70
CA SER A 117 -7.45 -6.40 5.91
C SER A 117 -7.91 -5.97 4.52
N PHE A 118 -7.33 -6.58 3.49
CA PHE A 118 -7.61 -6.29 2.09
C PHE A 118 -8.27 -7.49 1.44
N GLN A 119 -9.15 -7.26 0.48
CA GLN A 119 -9.78 -8.32 -0.29
C GLN A 119 -9.60 -8.09 -1.79
N PHE A 120 -9.58 -9.17 -2.56
CA PHE A 120 -9.68 -9.13 -4.01
C PHE A 120 -10.47 -10.35 -4.50
N ALA A 121 -11.03 -10.23 -5.69
CA ALA A 121 -11.77 -11.30 -6.35
C ALA A 121 -11.00 -11.76 -7.59
N LEU A 122 -10.90 -13.08 -7.76
CA LEU A 122 -10.36 -13.73 -8.94
C LEU A 122 -11.04 -15.08 -9.14
N ASP A 123 -11.43 -15.41 -10.37
CA ASP A 123 -12.07 -16.68 -10.74
C ASP A 123 -13.26 -17.09 -9.86
N GLY A 124 -14.11 -16.10 -9.51
CA GLY A 124 -15.30 -16.32 -8.67
C GLY A 124 -14.99 -16.58 -7.18
N ARG A 125 -13.72 -16.50 -6.77
CA ARG A 125 -13.28 -16.62 -5.37
C ARG A 125 -12.91 -15.27 -4.81
N VAL A 126 -13.18 -15.07 -3.52
CA VAL A 126 -12.75 -13.88 -2.77
C VAL A 126 -11.61 -14.28 -1.85
N PHE A 127 -10.49 -13.60 -1.97
CA PHE A 127 -9.31 -13.82 -1.14
C PHE A 127 -9.18 -12.68 -0.14
N THR A 128 -8.86 -13.02 1.11
CA THR A 128 -8.60 -12.04 2.17
C THR A 128 -7.11 -12.03 2.50
N LEU A 129 -6.51 -10.85 2.40
CA LEU A 129 -5.12 -10.58 2.70
C LEU A 129 -5.02 -9.74 3.98
N PHE A 130 -4.52 -10.36 5.04
CA PHE A 130 -4.21 -9.65 6.28
C PHE A 130 -2.92 -8.86 6.12
N GLY A 131 -3.01 -7.54 6.24
CA GLY A 131 -1.89 -6.64 6.04
C GLY A 131 -0.71 -6.91 6.98
N ASP A 132 -0.98 -7.38 8.20
CA ASP A 132 0.04 -7.79 9.18
C ASP A 132 0.90 -8.97 8.69
N ALA A 133 0.31 -9.89 7.92
CA ALA A 133 1.04 -11.02 7.32
C ALA A 133 1.99 -10.59 6.19
N VAL A 134 1.77 -9.39 5.63
CA VAL A 134 2.51 -8.86 4.47
C VAL A 134 3.34 -7.60 4.78
N LEU A 135 3.72 -7.41 6.06
CA LEU A 135 4.60 -6.33 6.57
C LEU A 135 6.09 -6.48 6.18
N GLN A 136 6.33 -6.97 4.98
CA GLN A 136 7.64 -7.19 4.38
C GLN A 136 7.56 -6.81 2.90
N ARG A 137 8.67 -6.28 2.35
CA ARG A 137 8.76 -6.02 0.91
C ARG A 137 8.56 -7.32 0.15
N SER A 138 7.87 -7.27 -0.99
CA SER A 138 7.45 -8.45 -1.78
C SER A 138 8.62 -9.40 -2.04
N PHE A 139 9.76 -8.88 -2.52
CA PHE A 139 10.97 -9.69 -2.77
C PHE A 139 11.59 -10.35 -1.52
N LEU A 140 11.33 -9.81 -0.32
CA LEU A 140 11.87 -10.38 0.91
C LEU A 140 10.96 -11.49 1.45
N ARG A 141 9.71 -11.65 1.00
CA ARG A 141 8.75 -12.57 1.63
C ARG A 141 9.11 -14.05 1.49
N GLY A 142 9.95 -14.41 0.53
CA GLY A 142 10.54 -15.74 0.44
C GLY A 142 11.57 -16.05 1.55
N LYS A 143 12.04 -15.04 2.30
CA LYS A 143 13.02 -15.21 3.38
C LYS A 143 12.31 -15.40 4.73
N ARG A 144 12.91 -16.24 5.60
CA ARG A 144 12.41 -16.53 6.94
C ARG A 144 12.07 -15.23 7.70
N LEU A 145 10.82 -15.14 8.14
CA LEU A 145 10.32 -14.01 8.90
C LEU A 145 11.14 -13.89 10.21
N ARG A 146 11.71 -12.72 10.49
CA ARG A 146 12.22 -12.42 11.83
C ARG A 146 10.98 -12.21 12.71
N SER A 147 10.45 -13.31 13.26
CA SER A 147 9.13 -13.35 13.92
C SER A 147 8.94 -12.22 14.93
N ARG A 148 7.72 -11.67 14.97
CA ARG A 148 6.99 -11.46 16.23
C ARG A 148 5.51 -11.31 15.88
N ASN A 149 4.70 -12.14 16.54
CA ASN A 149 3.25 -12.25 16.50
C ASN A 149 2.75 -13.37 15.57
N THR A 150 2.24 -14.41 16.23
CA THR A 150 1.38 -15.44 15.66
C THR A 150 0.29 -14.73 14.87
N VAL A 151 0.30 -14.88 13.54
CA VAL A 151 -0.86 -14.50 12.73
C VAL A 151 -2.02 -15.29 13.33
N PRO A 152 -3.15 -14.66 13.70
CA PRO A 152 -4.32 -15.41 14.12
C PRO A 152 -4.60 -16.39 12.99
N HIS A 153 -4.53 -17.69 13.27
CA HIS A 153 -4.86 -18.72 12.31
C HIS A 153 -6.17 -18.32 11.65
N LEU A 154 -6.20 -18.34 10.31
CA LEU A 154 -7.40 -18.18 9.51
C LEU A 154 -8.52 -19.01 10.15
N LEU A 155 -9.42 -18.36 10.88
CA LEU A 155 -10.56 -19.02 11.51
C LEU A 155 -11.81 -18.74 10.68
N ARG A 156 -12.11 -19.79 9.92
CA ARG A 156 -13.42 -20.36 9.53
C ARG A 156 -14.36 -19.55 8.63
#